data_AF-A5V1I7-F1
#
_entry.id   AF-A5V1I7-F1
#
_cell.length_a   1.000
_cell.length_b   1.000
_cell.length_c   1.000
_cell.angle_alpha   90.00
_cell.angle_beta   90.00
_cell.angle_gamma   90.00
#
_symmetry.space_group_name_H-M   'P 1'
#
loop_
_entity.id
_entity.type
_entity.pdbx_description
1 polymer ?
#
loop_
_entity_poly.entity_id
_entity_poly.type
_entity_poly.pdbx_seq_one_letter_code
_entity_poly.pdbx_strand_id
1 'polypeptide(L)'
;MDLLRTYWRWLALIAVVAVLTNSRNLPWPFVTLVLGVTAGYLLREGWRVWRRAGGPPTRSKVTYWRGQRIEVGAPRAGPALPDVRSIGPALIYLVPGLIFALVAVAIVLRSVGL
;
A
#
# COMPACT_ATOMS: atom_id res chain seq x y z
N MET A 1 -19.54 -15.46 2.22
CA MET A 1 -18.54 -14.66 1.47
C MET A 1 -18.75 -13.21 1.86
N ASP A 2 -17.89 -12.65 2.73
CA ASP A 2 -18.05 -11.27 3.21
C ASP A 2 -17.64 -10.27 2.14
N LEU A 3 -18.62 -9.72 1.42
CA LEU A 3 -18.40 -8.70 0.38
C LEU A 3 -17.60 -7.51 0.94
N LEU A 4 -17.88 -7.09 2.17
CA LEU A 4 -17.14 -6.03 2.87
C LEU A 4 -15.63 -6.31 2.95
N ARG A 5 -15.24 -7.53 3.30
CA ARG A 5 -13.82 -7.92 3.40
C ARG A 5 -13.15 -8.01 2.04
N THR A 6 -13.90 -8.34 0.99
CA THR A 6 -13.36 -8.42 -0.37
C THR A 6 -13.16 -7.02 -0.97
N TYR A 7 -14.12 -6.11 -0.78
CA TYR A 7 -14.17 -4.82 -1.45
C TYR A 7 -13.72 -3.62 -0.60
N TRP A 8 -13.25 -3.83 0.63
CA TRP A 8 -12.87 -2.74 1.54
C TRP A 8 -11.87 -1.75 0.91
N ARG A 9 -10.94 -2.22 0.07
CA ARG A 9 -9.93 -1.38 -0.60
C ARG A 9 -10.57 -0.37 -1.54
N TRP A 10 -11.60 -0.78 -2.26
CA TRP A 10 -12.35 0.09 -3.16
C TRP A 10 -13.21 1.08 -2.38
N LEU A 11 -13.85 0.63 -1.30
CA LEU A 11 -14.59 1.52 -0.40
C LEU A 11 -13.68 2.57 0.22
N ALA A 12 -12.48 2.19 0.68
CA ALA A 12 -11.48 3.11 1.21
C ALA A 12 -11.01 4.11 0.14
N LEU A 13 -10.77 3.65 -1.10
CA LEU A 13 -10.42 4.54 -2.20
C LEU A 13 -11.53 5.57 -2.48
N ILE A 14 -12.79 5.13 -2.55
CA ILE A 14 -13.94 6.02 -2.75
C ILE A 14 -14.03 7.04 -1.62
N ALA A 15 -13.85 6.61 -0.37
CA ALA A 15 -13.85 7.50 0.78
C ALA A 15 -12.74 8.56 0.67
N VAL A 16 -11.51 8.17 0.31
CA VAL A 16 -10.40 9.11 0.11
C VAL A 16 -10.71 10.11 -1.00
N VAL A 17 -11.23 9.65 -2.14
CA VAL A 17 -11.61 10.54 -3.25
C VAL A 17 -12.69 11.52 -2.81
N ALA A 18 -13.73 11.06 -2.11
CA ALA A 18 -14.79 11.92 -1.60
C ALA A 18 -14.26 13.00 -0.64
N VAL A 19 -13.32 12.66 0.23
CA VAL A 19 -12.66 13.61 1.14
C VAL A 19 -11.83 14.64 0.36
N LEU A 20 -11.08 14.20 -0.64
CA LEU A 20 -10.27 15.10 -1.48
C LEU A 20 -11.15 16.09 -2.25
N THR A 21 -12.24 15.62 -2.86
CA THR A 21 -13.19 16.46 -3.60
C THR A 21 -13.89 17.48 -2.71
N ASN A 22 -14.19 17.11 -1.46
CA ASN A 22 -14.86 17.98 -0.48
C ASN A 22 -13.90 18.67 0.49
N SER A 23 -12.58 18.62 0.23
CA SER A 23 -11.55 19.09 1.16
C SER A 23 -11.66 20.55 1.58
N ARG A 24 -12.26 21.40 0.73
CA ARG A 24 -12.51 22.82 1.03
C ARG A 24 -13.60 23.03 2.08
N ASN A 25 -14.55 22.11 2.19
CA ASN A 25 -15.70 22.21 3.10
C ASN A 25 -15.50 21.39 4.38
N LEU A 26 -14.45 20.57 4.45
CA LEU A 26 -14.14 19.73 5.60
C LEU A 26 -13.15 20.43 6.53
N PRO A 27 -13.26 20.22 7.86
CA PRO A 27 -12.24 20.67 8.79
C PRO A 27 -10.87 20.13 8.41
N TRP A 28 -9.86 20.99 8.39
CA TRP A 28 -8.48 20.59 8.04
C TRP A 28 -7.96 19.39 8.85
N PRO A 29 -8.27 19.21 10.16
CA PRO A 29 -7.77 18.06 10.91
C PRO A 29 -8.27 16.73 10.34
N PHE A 30 -9.51 16.71 9.83
CA PHE A 30 -10.10 15.53 9.23
C PHE A 30 -9.42 15.17 7.92
N VAL A 31 -9.19 16.15 7.04
CA VAL A 31 -8.48 15.95 5.78
C VAL A 31 -7.06 15.43 6.05
N THR A 32 -6.33 16.07 6.97
CA THR A 32 -4.98 15.66 7.36
C THR A 32 -4.94 14.24 7.92
N LEU A 33 -5.91 13.87 8.76
CA LEU A 33 -5.99 12.53 9.34
C LEU A 33 -6.22 11.48 8.25
N VAL A 34 -7.18 11.71 7.35
CA VAL A 34 -7.45 10.79 6.24
C VAL A 34 -6.23 10.64 5.33
N LEU A 35 -5.56 11.75 4.99
CA LEU A 35 -4.33 11.73 4.22
C LEU A 35 -3.21 10.97 4.94
N GLY A 36 -3.01 11.23 6.23
CA GLY A 36 -1.99 10.58 7.04
C GLY A 36 -2.21 9.07 7.18
N VAL A 37 -3.45 8.64 7.43
CA VAL A 37 -3.82 7.22 7.48
C VAL A 37 -3.60 6.55 6.12
N THR A 38 -4.01 7.21 5.04
CA THR A 38 -3.83 6.70 3.67
C THR A 38 -2.35 6.59 3.31
N ALA A 39 -1.56 7.62 3.64
CA ALA A 39 -0.12 7.64 3.46
C ALA A 39 0.55 6.49 4.22
N GLY A 40 0.24 6.33 5.50
CA GLY A 40 0.77 5.24 6.32
C GLY A 40 0.42 3.86 5.77
N TYR A 41 -0.81 3.68 5.29
CA TYR A 41 -1.22 2.43 4.63
C TYR A 41 -0.42 2.16 3.35
N LEU A 42 -0.32 3.14 2.45
CA LEU A 42 0.37 3.00 1.17
C LEU A 42 1.88 2.77 1.35
N LEU A 43 2.53 3.52 2.25
CA LEU A 43 3.94 3.34 2.56
C LEU A 43 4.20 1.94 3.15
N ARG A 44 3.31 1.46 4.03
CA ARG A 44 3.39 0.10 4.58
C ARG A 44 3.25 -0.97 3.50
N GLU A 45 2.30 -0.83 2.56
CA GLU A 45 2.13 -1.78 1.46
C GLU A 45 3.29 -1.72 0.47
N GLY A 46 3.75 -0.53 0.09
CA GLY A 46 4.95 -0.35 -0.74
C GLY A 46 6.17 -0.99 -0.11
N TRP A 47 6.36 -0.81 1.19
CA TRP A 47 7.43 -1.45 1.95
C TRP A 47 7.28 -2.98 2.01
N ARG A 48 6.05 -3.51 2.13
CA ARG A 48 5.80 -4.96 2.06
C ARG A 48 6.12 -5.53 0.68
N VAL A 49 5.74 -4.83 -0.39
CA VAL A 49 6.02 -5.24 -1.77
C VAL A 49 7.53 -5.21 -2.02
N TRP A 50 8.21 -4.14 -1.60
CA TRP A 50 9.65 -3.99 -1.83
C TRP A 50 10.49 -5.02 -1.06
N ARG A 51 10.11 -5.35 0.19
CA ARG A 51 10.78 -6.40 0.99
C ARG A 51 10.51 -7.83 0.49
N ARG A 52 9.53 -8.05 -0.38
CA ARG A 52 9.19 -9.41 -0.88
C ARG A 52 10.13 -9.92 -1.97
N ALA A 53 11.12 -9.15 -2.42
CA ALA A 53 11.91 -9.51 -3.60
C ALA A 53 13.01 -10.58 -3.42
N GLY A 54 13.32 -11.06 -2.21
CA GLY A 54 14.54 -11.90 -2.05
C GLY A 54 14.60 -12.92 -0.91
N GLY A 55 13.49 -13.27 -0.24
CA GLY A 55 13.53 -14.23 0.86
C GLY A 55 13.85 -15.68 0.47
N PRO A 56 14.33 -16.53 1.40
CA PRO A 56 14.43 -17.97 1.19
C PRO A 56 13.08 -18.52 0.68
N PRO A 57 13.07 -19.49 -0.25
CA PRO A 57 11.82 -20.07 -0.72
C PRO A 57 11.06 -20.66 0.47
N THR A 58 9.82 -20.21 0.69
CA THR A 58 8.90 -20.90 1.61
C THR A 58 8.56 -22.28 1.01
N ARG A 59 7.83 -23.17 1.68
CA ARG A 59 7.48 -24.49 1.10
C ARG A 59 6.88 -24.35 -0.31
N SER A 60 7.45 -25.05 -1.29
CA SER A 60 6.91 -25.15 -2.64
C SER A 60 5.55 -25.85 -2.61
N LYS A 61 4.58 -25.35 -3.38
CA LYS A 61 3.29 -26.01 -3.53
C LYS A 61 3.32 -26.83 -4.80
N VAL A 62 3.14 -28.14 -4.66
CA VAL A 62 2.95 -29.03 -5.80
C VAL A 62 1.47 -29.01 -6.14
N THR A 63 1.15 -28.64 -7.38
CA THR A 63 -0.21 -28.78 -7.92
C THR A 63 -0.17 -29.79 -9.06
N TYR A 64 -1.14 -30.69 -9.08
CA TYR A 64 -1.31 -31.64 -10.17
C TYR A 64 -2.36 -31.09 -11.14
N TRP A 65 -2.02 -30.99 -12.42
CA TRP A 65 -2.96 -30.58 -13.46
C TRP A 65 -2.79 -31.48 -14.67
N ARG A 66 -3.89 -32.13 -15.12
CA ARG A 66 -3.89 -33.09 -16.24
C ARG A 66 -2.79 -34.16 -16.14
N GLY A 67 -2.53 -34.68 -14.93
CA GLY A 67 -1.47 -35.66 -14.69
C GLY A 67 -0.04 -35.10 -14.70
N GLN A 68 0.14 -33.81 -14.99
CA GLN A 68 1.42 -33.13 -14.93
C GLN A 68 1.65 -32.53 -13.53
N ARG A 69 2.85 -32.77 -12.99
CA ARG A 69 3.31 -32.14 -11.75
C ARG A 69 3.81 -30.73 -12.06
N ILE A 70 3.10 -29.72 -11.58
CA ILE A 70 3.52 -28.33 -11.66
C ILE A 70 4.07 -27.93 -10.28
N GLU A 71 5.38 -27.70 -10.22
CA GLU A 71 6.01 -27.11 -9.06
C GLU A 71 5.79 -25.59 -9.10
N VAL A 72 4.86 -25.10 -8.29
CA VAL A 72 4.68 -23.67 -8.13
C VAL A 72 5.80 -23.18 -7.22
N GLY A 73 6.75 -22.45 -7.81
CA GLY A 73 7.84 -21.80 -7.10
C GLY A 73 7.28 -21.05 -5.89
N ALA A 74 7.89 -21.28 -4.73
CA ALA A 74 7.32 -20.78 -3.49
C ALA A 74 7.32 -19.25 -3.43
N PRO A 75 6.35 -18.64 -2.74
CA PRO A 75 6.42 -17.25 -2.37
C PRO A 75 7.74 -17.00 -1.62
N ARG A 76 8.62 -16.17 -2.18
CA ARG A 76 9.87 -15.74 -1.54
C ARG A 76 9.53 -14.65 -0.54
N ALA A 77 9.69 -14.92 0.75
CA ALA A 77 9.46 -13.95 1.82
C ALA A 77 10.59 -14.08 2.84
N GLY A 78 11.38 -13.02 3.04
CA GLY A 78 12.55 -13.11 3.92
C GLY A 78 13.33 -11.81 4.02
N PRO A 79 14.31 -11.77 4.94
CA PRO A 79 15.03 -10.56 5.36
C PRO A 79 16.11 -10.09 4.37
N ALA A 80 15.98 -10.45 3.09
CA ALA A 80 16.93 -9.99 2.08
C ALA A 80 16.78 -8.49 1.86
N LEU A 81 17.91 -7.80 1.69
CA LEU A 81 17.95 -6.39 1.36
C LEU A 81 17.14 -6.15 0.06
N PRO A 82 16.34 -5.07 0.00
CA PRO A 82 15.53 -4.80 -1.18
C PRO A 82 16.42 -4.60 -2.42
N ASP A 83 16.13 -5.33 -3.50
CA ASP A 83 16.82 -5.11 -4.77
C ASP A 83 16.24 -3.86 -5.47
N VAL A 84 17.12 -2.95 -5.89
CA VAL A 84 16.76 -1.73 -6.62
C VAL A 84 16.03 -2.07 -7.93
N ARG A 85 16.36 -3.20 -8.57
CA ARG A 85 15.68 -3.64 -9.81
C ARG A 85 14.23 -4.07 -9.59
N SER A 86 13.87 -4.39 -8.35
CA SER A 86 12.53 -4.85 -7.96
C SER A 86 11.62 -3.73 -7.43
N ILE A 87 12.08 -2.47 -7.46
CA ILE A 87 11.35 -1.34 -6.87
C ILE A 87 10.08 -0.97 -7.65
N GLY A 88 9.99 -1.30 -8.93
CA GLY A 88 8.90 -0.87 -9.83
C GLY A 88 7.49 -1.09 -9.25
N PRO A 89 7.12 -2.31 -8.83
CA PRO A 89 5.82 -2.57 -8.22
C PRO A 89 5.59 -1.84 -6.88
N ALA A 90 6.66 -1.57 -6.13
CA ALA A 90 6.58 -0.85 -4.86
C ALA A 90 6.32 0.65 -5.06
N LEU A 91 6.84 1.25 -6.14
CA LEU A 91 6.67 2.67 -6.44
C LEU A 91 5.21 3.09 -6.59
N ILE A 92 4.36 2.20 -7.11
CA ILE A 92 2.90 2.43 -7.25
C ILE A 92 2.26 2.78 -5.90
N TYR A 93 2.82 2.28 -4.80
CA TYR A 93 2.34 2.59 -3.45
C TYR A 93 3.19 3.67 -2.77
N LEU A 94 4.52 3.60 -2.91
CA LEU A 94 5.43 4.49 -2.19
C LEU A 94 5.29 5.95 -2.64
N VAL A 95 5.18 6.21 -3.94
CA VAL A 95 5.10 7.58 -4.48
C VAL A 95 3.83 8.29 -4.01
N PRO A 96 2.60 7.77 -4.25
CA PRO A 96 1.40 8.43 -3.75
C PRO A 96 1.34 8.47 -2.22
N GLY A 97 1.86 7.44 -1.53
CA GLY A 97 1.98 7.44 -0.08
C GLY A 97 2.85 8.58 0.44
N LEU A 98 3.99 8.83 -0.20
CA LEU A 98 4.89 9.93 0.13
C LEU A 98 4.25 11.29 -0.17
N ILE A 99 3.59 11.43 -1.32
CA ILE A 99 2.86 12.66 -1.67
C ILE A 99 1.82 12.97 -0.59
N PHE A 100 0.99 12.00 -0.18
CA PHE A 100 -0.01 12.22 0.86
C PHE A 100 0.61 12.54 2.22
N ALA A 101 1.74 11.91 2.59
CA ALA A 101 2.46 12.25 3.80
C ALA A 101 2.94 13.70 3.78
N LEU A 102 3.57 14.13 2.69
CA LEU A 102 4.07 15.50 2.53
C LEU A 102 2.93 16.52 2.55
N VAL A 103 1.82 16.24 1.88
CA VAL A 103 0.63 17.12 1.92
C VAL A 103 0.06 17.21 3.32
N ALA A 104 -0.07 16.09 4.04
CA ALA A 104 -0.54 16.10 5.42
C ALA A 104 0.37 16.94 6.33
N VAL A 105 1.69 16.77 6.21
CA VAL A 105 2.69 17.58 6.93
C VAL A 105 2.55 19.06 6.58
N ALA A 106 2.44 19.40 5.30
CA ALA A 106 2.28 20.77 4.85
C ALA A 106 1.01 21.43 5.40
N ILE A 107 -0.12 20.70 5.49
CA ILE A 107 -1.35 21.22 6.10
C ILE A 107 -1.13 21.51 7.60
N VAL A 108 -0.46 20.60 8.32
CA VAL A 108 -0.16 20.81 9.75
C VAL A 108 0.75 22.02 9.94
N LEU A 109 1.86 22.09 9.19
CA LEU A 109 2.80 23.21 9.26
C LEU A 109 2.08 24.55 9.02
N ARG A 110 1.31 24.62 7.94
CA ARG A 110 0.51 25.81 7.62
C ARG A 110 -0.47 26.16 8.73
N SER A 111 -1.08 25.17 9.38
CA SER A 111 -2.04 25.41 10.47
C SER A 111 -1.38 25.97 11.75
N VAL A 112 -0.09 25.71 11.96
CA VAL A 112 0.69 26.22 13.09
C VAL A 112 1.52 27.47 12.74
N GLY A 113 1.37 27.99 11.51
CA GLY A 113 2.04 29.22 11.06
C GLY A 113 3.46 29.04 10.55
N LEU A 114 3.84 27.80 10.17
CA LEU A 114 5.11 27.46 9.50
C LEU A 114 4.87 27.18 8.01
#